data_AF-A0A485KA53-F1
#
_entry.id   AF-A0A485KA53-F1
#
_cell.length_a   1.000
_cell.length_b   1.000
_cell.length_c   1.000
_cell.angle_alpha   90.00
_cell.angle_beta   90.00
_cell.angle_gamma   90.00
#
_symmetry.space_group_name_H-M   'P 1'
#
loop_
_entity.id
_entity.type
_entity.pdbx_description
1 polymer ?
#
loop_
_entity_poly.entity_id
_entity_poly.type
_entity_poly.pdbx_seq_one_letter_code
_entity_poly.pdbx_strand_id
1 'polypeptide(L)'
;MLKGTKKKNLTDADRTNILQHLLTRVKPDAKLPRGVLSDMASKFACSTKTIKRIWSRASVDLCGTKAICRDIGSKRKGRCGRKRLHLDVPARILAIPQSRRYCFRVLSRAIKIPVSTLHGYYKQGVIAKYSSVMQPTSHLSWPLSHIHDVEGAKHFTPMQDVVHVDEK
;
A
#
# COMPACT_ATOMS: atom_id res chain seq x y z
N MET A 1 -15.81 21.29 -24.47
CA MET A 1 -14.56 20.95 -23.75
C MET A 1 -13.68 20.10 -24.67
N LEU A 2 -12.59 20.64 -25.20
CA LEU A 2 -11.63 19.87 -26.01
C LEU A 2 -11.01 18.78 -25.12
N LYS A 3 -11.31 17.50 -25.41
CA LYS A 3 -10.64 16.37 -24.77
C LYS A 3 -9.17 16.42 -25.19
N GLY A 4 -8.31 16.97 -24.33
CA GLY A 4 -6.87 16.93 -24.53
C GLY A 4 -6.43 15.47 -24.72
N THR A 5 -5.89 15.16 -25.89
CA THR A 5 -5.39 13.82 -26.24
C THR A 5 -4.15 13.54 -25.40
N LYS A 6 -4.35 12.96 -24.21
CA LYS A 6 -3.24 12.59 -23.33
C LYS A 6 -2.47 11.43 -23.97
N LYS A 7 -1.24 11.71 -24.44
CA LYS A 7 -0.31 10.66 -24.86
C LYS A 7 -0.08 9.69 -23.70
N LYS A 8 -0.03 8.39 -24.01
CA LYS A 8 0.24 7.35 -23.02
C LYS A 8 1.62 7.57 -22.41
N ASN A 9 1.77 7.27 -21.12
CA ASN A 9 3.08 7.29 -20.47
C ASN A 9 3.91 6.11 -21.00
N LEU A 10 5.21 6.30 -21.19
CA LEU A 10 6.12 5.21 -21.54
C LEU A 10 6.01 4.09 -20.50
N THR A 11 6.05 2.85 -20.97
CA THR A 11 6.18 1.67 -20.12
C THR A 11 7.63 1.55 -19.61
N ASP A 12 7.86 0.67 -18.64
CA ASP A 12 9.22 0.46 -18.14
C ASP A 12 10.10 -0.26 -19.19
N ALA A 13 9.50 -1.13 -20.00
CA ALA A 13 10.17 -1.75 -21.16
C ALA A 13 10.55 -0.71 -22.24
N ASP A 14 9.70 0.29 -22.50
CA ASP A 14 10.07 1.37 -23.43
C ASP A 14 11.26 2.18 -22.90
N ARG A 15 11.30 2.43 -21.59
CA ARG A 15 12.41 3.17 -20.96
C ARG A 15 13.73 2.40 -21.03
N THR A 16 13.71 1.08 -20.81
CA THR A 16 14.91 0.25 -20.93
C THR A 16 15.38 0.17 -22.37
N ASN A 17 14.47 0.04 -23.34
CA ASN A 17 14.80 0.04 -24.77
C ASN A 17 15.43 1.38 -25.20
N ILE A 18 14.85 2.51 -24.77
CA ILE A 18 15.46 3.84 -25.01
C ILE A 18 16.86 3.91 -24.41
N LEU A 19 17.06 3.43 -23.18
CA LEU A 19 18.37 3.44 -22.55
C LEU A 19 19.38 2.60 -23.35
N GLN A 20 19.03 1.39 -23.74
CA GLN A 20 19.90 0.50 -24.52
C GLN A 20 20.37 1.19 -25.81
N HIS A 21 19.47 1.83 -26.55
CA HIS A 21 19.83 2.59 -27.73
C HIS A 21 20.66 3.85 -27.46
N LEU A 22 20.54 4.46 -26.28
CA LEU A 22 21.41 5.57 -25.89
C LEU A 22 22.82 5.08 -25.53
N LEU A 23 22.91 3.91 -24.88
CA LEU A 23 24.19 3.29 -24.52
C LEU A 23 25.01 2.90 -25.75
N THR A 24 24.37 2.44 -26.83
CA THR A 24 25.09 2.15 -28.09
C THR A 24 25.65 3.39 -28.79
N ARG A 25 25.21 4.59 -28.40
CA ARG A 25 25.61 5.87 -29.00
C ARG A 25 26.42 6.74 -28.03
N VAL A 26 26.77 6.24 -26.85
CA VAL A 26 27.49 7.01 -25.84
C VAL A 26 28.99 7.05 -26.15
N LYS A 27 29.64 8.18 -25.85
CA LYS A 27 31.10 8.30 -25.87
C LYS A 27 31.72 7.66 -24.62
N PRO A 28 33.02 7.32 -24.63
CA PRO A 28 33.74 6.79 -23.45
C PRO A 28 33.62 7.69 -22.21
N ASP A 29 33.49 9.01 -22.40
CA ASP A 29 33.23 10.01 -21.36
C ASP A 29 31.81 9.95 -20.73
N ALA A 30 31.00 8.93 -21.04
CA ALA A 30 29.58 8.84 -20.69
C ALA A 30 28.73 10.04 -21.17
N LYS A 31 29.18 10.75 -22.20
CA LYS A 31 28.49 11.88 -22.82
C LYS A 31 27.82 11.46 -24.13
N LEU A 32 26.58 11.91 -24.33
CA LEU A 32 25.87 11.72 -25.59
C LEU A 32 26.29 12.78 -26.61
N PRO A 33 26.56 12.39 -27.87
CA PRO A 33 26.75 13.34 -28.97
C PRO A 33 25.54 14.27 -29.17
N ARG A 34 25.80 15.44 -29.78
CA ARG A 34 24.73 16.38 -30.18
C ARG A 34 23.80 15.68 -31.18
N GLY A 35 22.50 15.97 -31.10
CA GLY A 35 21.49 15.41 -32.01
C GLY A 35 20.88 14.08 -31.55
N VAL A 36 21.63 13.23 -30.84
CA VAL A 36 21.17 11.88 -30.44
C VAL A 36 19.85 11.91 -29.64
N LEU A 37 19.69 12.87 -28.73
CA LEU A 37 18.45 13.03 -27.96
C LEU A 37 17.26 13.42 -28.85
N SER A 38 17.48 14.17 -29.93
CA SER A 38 16.46 14.57 -30.89
C SER A 38 16.08 13.40 -31.79
N ASP A 39 17.05 12.67 -32.30
CA ASP A 39 16.83 11.47 -33.12
C ASP A 39 16.01 10.43 -32.37
N MET A 40 16.38 10.19 -31.12
CA MET A 40 15.66 9.25 -30.25
C MET A 40 14.26 9.76 -29.90
N ALA A 41 14.06 11.07 -29.81
CA ALA A 41 12.75 11.67 -29.55
C ALA A 41 11.80 11.42 -30.72
N SER A 42 12.30 11.60 -31.94
CA SER A 42 11.58 11.26 -33.16
C SER A 42 11.30 9.75 -33.24
N LYS A 43 12.30 8.89 -32.99
CA LYS A 43 12.17 7.43 -33.06
C LYS A 43 11.11 6.87 -32.11
N PHE A 44 11.04 7.39 -30.89
CA PHE A 44 10.10 6.92 -29.85
C PHE A 44 8.83 7.77 -29.73
N ALA A 45 8.59 8.71 -30.67
CA ALA A 45 7.46 9.64 -30.64
C ALA A 45 7.27 10.38 -29.29
N CYS A 46 8.40 10.70 -28.64
CA CYS A 46 8.47 11.27 -27.30
C CYS A 46 9.08 12.68 -27.32
N SER A 47 8.89 13.45 -26.25
CA SER A 47 9.60 14.73 -26.11
C SER A 47 11.09 14.49 -25.81
N THR A 48 11.96 15.31 -26.40
CA THR A 48 13.40 15.38 -26.07
C THR A 48 13.64 15.54 -24.56
N LYS A 49 12.78 16.29 -23.86
CA LYS A 49 12.81 16.44 -22.39
C LYS A 49 12.65 15.10 -21.66
N THR A 50 11.80 14.20 -22.18
CA THR A 50 11.57 12.87 -21.60
C THR A 50 12.82 12.01 -21.73
N ILE A 51 13.48 12.04 -22.89
CA ILE A 51 14.69 11.24 -23.15
C ILE A 51 15.86 11.77 -22.34
N LYS A 52 16.05 13.09 -22.30
CA LYS A 52 17.06 13.72 -21.43
C LYS A 52 16.85 13.31 -19.96
N ARG A 53 15.60 13.26 -19.50
CA ARG A 53 15.25 12.81 -18.15
C ARG A 53 15.60 11.34 -17.91
N ILE A 54 15.29 10.45 -18.86
CA ILE A 54 15.68 9.03 -18.80
C ILE A 54 17.20 8.91 -18.69
N TRP A 55 17.96 9.60 -19.55
CA TRP A 55 19.42 9.60 -19.54
C TRP A 55 20.00 10.08 -18.20
N SER A 56 19.54 11.24 -17.71
CA SER A 56 20.01 11.78 -16.42
C SER A 56 19.74 10.83 -15.25
N ARG A 57 18.61 10.11 -15.28
CA ARG A 57 18.22 9.15 -14.23
C ARG A 57 19.03 7.88 -14.28
N ALA A 58 19.37 7.41 -15.47
CA ALA A 58 20.25 6.26 -15.66
C ALA A 58 21.58 6.46 -14.94
N SER A 59 22.08 7.72 -14.91
CA SER A 59 23.35 8.07 -14.28
C SER A 59 24.44 7.06 -14.65
N VAL A 60 24.64 6.89 -15.96
CA VAL A 60 25.49 5.84 -16.52
C VAL A 60 26.92 5.99 -16.00
N ASP A 61 27.45 4.91 -15.45
CA ASP A 61 28.84 4.82 -14.98
C ASP A 61 29.56 3.76 -15.83
N LEU A 62 30.57 4.20 -16.57
CA LEU A 62 31.36 3.35 -17.47
C LEU A 62 32.71 2.94 -16.84
N CYS A 63 32.98 3.34 -15.58
CA CYS A 63 34.25 3.10 -14.89
C CYS A 63 34.39 1.68 -14.29
N GLY A 64 33.41 0.79 -14.53
CA GLY A 64 33.55 -0.66 -14.30
C GLY A 64 33.44 -1.14 -12.84
N THR A 65 33.30 -0.26 -11.85
CA THR A 65 33.27 -0.65 -10.43
C THR A 65 31.86 -0.88 -9.87
N LYS A 66 30.80 -0.47 -10.58
CA LYS A 66 29.39 -0.58 -10.17
C LYS A 66 28.50 -1.00 -11.33
N ALA A 67 27.22 -1.27 -11.03
CA ALA A 67 26.20 -1.48 -12.04
C ALA A 67 26.17 -0.31 -13.03
N ILE A 68 26.18 -0.63 -14.33
CA ILE A 68 26.34 0.33 -15.44
C ILE A 68 25.28 1.45 -15.40
N CYS A 69 24.08 1.15 -14.90
CA CYS A 69 22.96 2.10 -14.83
C CYS A 69 22.16 1.93 -13.54
N ARG A 70 21.57 3.03 -13.06
CA ARG A 70 20.55 3.04 -12.00
C ARG A 70 19.17 2.68 -12.54
N ASP A 71 18.23 2.39 -11.64
CA ASP A 71 16.82 2.15 -11.98
C ASP A 71 16.17 3.37 -12.66
N ILE A 72 15.57 3.13 -13.84
CA ILE A 72 14.87 4.14 -14.66
C ILE A 72 13.36 3.89 -14.69
N GLY A 73 12.87 2.90 -13.94
CA GLY A 73 11.47 2.57 -13.84
C GLY A 73 10.58 3.78 -13.49
N SER A 74 9.30 3.65 -13.84
CA SER A 74 8.30 4.65 -13.53
C SER A 74 8.15 4.82 -12.02
N LYS A 75 8.66 5.94 -11.48
CA LYS A 75 8.44 6.34 -10.08
C LYS A 75 6.98 6.69 -9.77
N ARG A 76 6.07 6.59 -10.74
CA ARG A 76 4.64 6.86 -10.53
C ARG A 76 3.97 5.71 -9.79
N LYS A 77 4.41 4.46 -10.00
CA LYS A 77 3.87 3.30 -9.31
C LYS A 77 4.02 3.50 -7.80
N GLY A 78 2.92 3.38 -7.06
CA GLY A 78 2.86 3.62 -5.60
C GLY A 78 2.91 5.09 -5.16
N ARG A 79 3.29 6.04 -6.03
CA ARG A 79 3.32 7.49 -5.71
C ARG A 79 2.16 8.28 -6.30
N CYS A 80 1.28 7.63 -7.04
CA CYS A 80 0.09 8.24 -7.63
C CYS A 80 -1.17 7.89 -6.84
N GLY A 81 -2.22 8.69 -7.05
CA GLY A 81 -3.51 8.51 -6.40
C GLY A 81 -3.65 9.32 -5.11
N ARG A 82 -4.81 9.18 -4.46
CA ARG A 82 -5.11 9.87 -3.21
C ARG A 82 -4.29 9.26 -2.07
N LYS A 83 -3.49 10.09 -1.40
CA LYS A 83 -2.77 9.68 -0.18
C LYS A 83 -3.77 9.41 0.94
N ARG A 84 -3.43 8.46 1.82
CA ARG A 84 -4.21 8.18 3.03
C ARG A 84 -4.09 9.37 3.98
N LEU A 85 -5.22 9.80 4.53
CA LEU A 85 -5.27 10.89 5.50
C LEU A 85 -4.85 10.41 6.90
N HIS A 86 -5.40 9.28 7.34
CA HIS A 86 -5.11 8.69 8.65
C HIS A 86 -4.15 7.50 8.46
N LEU A 87 -2.95 7.61 9.03
CA LEU A 87 -1.92 6.56 8.98
C LEU A 87 -1.93 5.69 10.24
N ASP A 88 -2.41 6.26 11.34
CA ASP A 88 -2.44 5.70 12.69
C ASP A 88 -3.75 4.97 13.01
N VAL A 89 -4.55 4.65 11.99
CA VAL A 89 -5.85 3.98 12.15
C VAL A 89 -5.74 2.66 12.92
N PRO A 90 -4.76 1.76 12.65
CA PRO A 90 -4.64 0.52 13.42
C PRO A 90 -4.39 0.77 14.90
N ALA A 91 -3.50 1.71 15.24
CA ALA A 91 -3.19 2.08 16.61
C ALA A 91 -4.41 2.67 17.33
N ARG A 92 -5.18 3.54 16.66
CA ARG A 92 -6.41 4.10 17.22
C ARG A 92 -7.51 3.06 17.45
N ILE A 93 -7.60 2.05 16.58
CA ILE A 93 -8.54 0.93 16.76
C ILE A 93 -8.12 0.08 17.97
N LEU A 94 -6.83 -0.19 18.13
CA LEU A 94 -6.29 -0.99 19.24
C LEU A 94 -6.44 -0.28 20.60
N ALA A 95 -6.41 1.06 20.63
CA ALA A 95 -6.65 1.82 21.86
C ALA A 95 -8.11 1.72 22.38
N ILE A 96 -9.06 1.34 21.52
CA ILE A 96 -10.47 1.22 21.89
C ILE A 96 -10.73 -0.18 22.47
N PRO A 97 -11.50 -0.34 23.54
CA PRO A 97 -11.86 -1.66 24.06
C PRO A 97 -12.55 -2.54 23.01
N GLN A 98 -12.35 -3.86 23.07
CA GLN A 98 -12.85 -4.79 22.05
C GLN A 98 -14.36 -4.70 21.88
N SER A 99 -15.11 -4.49 22.98
CA SER A 99 -16.57 -4.32 22.99
C SER A 99 -17.06 -3.23 22.05
N ARG A 100 -16.26 -2.19 21.79
CA ARG A 100 -16.61 -1.04 20.94
C ARG A 100 -16.08 -1.13 19.51
N ARG A 101 -15.42 -2.24 19.13
CA ARG A 101 -14.86 -2.46 17.78
C ARG A 101 -15.82 -3.18 16.80
N TYR A 102 -17.04 -3.50 17.23
CA TYR A 102 -17.99 -4.37 16.50
C TYR A 102 -18.43 -3.82 15.12
N CYS A 103 -18.81 -2.54 15.04
CA CYS A 103 -19.32 -1.96 13.80
C CYS A 103 -18.70 -0.60 13.50
N PHE A 104 -18.54 -0.27 12.20
CA PHE A 104 -17.92 0.98 11.78
C PHE A 104 -18.66 2.22 12.26
N ARG A 105 -19.98 2.14 12.50
CA ARG A 105 -20.75 3.25 13.07
C ARG A 105 -20.30 3.60 14.49
N VAL A 106 -20.12 2.60 15.36
CA VAL A 106 -19.63 2.81 16.73
C VAL A 106 -18.15 3.18 16.72
N LEU A 107 -17.35 2.48 15.92
CA LEU A 107 -15.92 2.73 15.77
C LEU A 107 -15.63 4.15 15.26
N SER A 108 -16.43 4.64 14.31
CA SER A 108 -16.35 5.98 13.76
C SER A 108 -16.51 7.05 14.84
N ARG A 109 -17.51 6.88 15.72
CA ARG A 109 -17.75 7.80 16.83
C ARG A 109 -16.60 7.78 17.85
N ALA A 110 -16.01 6.60 18.10
CA ALA A 110 -14.90 6.46 19.04
C ALA A 110 -13.58 7.01 18.51
N ILE A 111 -13.24 6.80 17.22
CA ILE A 111 -11.97 7.23 16.60
C ILE A 111 -12.05 8.65 16.01
N LYS A 112 -13.28 9.19 15.85
CA LYS A 112 -13.57 10.44 15.14
C LYS A 112 -13.14 10.40 13.66
N ILE A 113 -13.29 9.24 13.02
CA ILE A 113 -13.07 9.07 11.57
C ILE A 113 -14.42 8.76 10.92
N PRO A 114 -14.80 9.40 9.80
CA PRO A 114 -16.07 9.13 9.14
C PRO A 114 -16.22 7.66 8.72
N VAL A 115 -17.43 7.12 8.84
CA VAL A 115 -17.76 5.74 8.45
C VAL A 115 -17.36 5.43 7.00
N SER A 116 -17.57 6.36 6.08
CA SER A 116 -17.17 6.23 4.66
C SER A 116 -15.66 6.01 4.48
N THR A 117 -14.86 6.65 5.33
CA THR A 117 -13.40 6.54 5.31
C THR A 117 -12.95 5.19 5.87
N LEU A 118 -13.60 4.71 6.95
CA LEU A 118 -13.37 3.37 7.50
C LEU A 118 -13.72 2.28 6.48
N HIS A 119 -14.83 2.40 5.75
CA HIS A 119 -15.16 1.49 4.65
C HIS A 119 -14.11 1.52 3.52
N GLY A 120 -13.60 2.71 3.18
CA GLY A 120 -12.50 2.84 2.22
C GLY A 120 -11.24 2.11 2.67
N TYR A 121 -10.88 2.22 3.95
CA TYR A 121 -9.74 1.52 4.53
C TYR A 121 -9.93 0.01 4.61
N TYR A 122 -11.15 -0.46 4.89
CA TYR A 122 -11.50 -1.88 4.81
C TYR A 122 -11.31 -2.42 3.39
N LYS A 123 -11.83 -1.74 2.36
CA LYS A 123 -11.66 -2.14 0.95
C LYS A 123 -10.20 -2.13 0.49
N GLN A 124 -9.36 -1.30 1.10
CA GLN A 124 -7.91 -1.24 0.83
C GLN A 124 -7.10 -2.27 1.63
N GLY A 125 -7.73 -3.10 2.46
CA GLY A 125 -7.05 -4.09 3.30
C GLY A 125 -6.27 -3.51 4.48
N VAL A 126 -6.53 -2.26 4.87
CA VAL A 126 -5.88 -1.63 6.03
C VAL A 126 -6.48 -2.11 7.35
N ILE A 127 -7.77 -2.42 7.34
CA ILE A 127 -8.53 -2.89 8.50
C ILE A 127 -9.19 -4.19 8.09
N ALA A 128 -9.05 -5.23 8.91
CA ALA A 128 -9.80 -6.47 8.76
C ALA A 128 -11.04 -6.46 9.66
N LYS A 129 -12.16 -7.01 9.17
CA LYS A 129 -13.34 -7.27 9.98
C LYS A 129 -13.20 -8.67 10.55
N TYR A 130 -13.05 -8.78 11.87
CA TYR A 130 -13.11 -10.06 12.55
C TYR A 130 -14.53 -10.26 13.09
N SER A 131 -15.24 -11.22 12.51
CA SER A 131 -16.51 -11.68 13.06
C SER A 131 -16.37 -13.16 13.38
N SER A 132 -16.11 -13.49 14.63
CA SER A 132 -16.30 -14.85 15.12
C SER A 132 -17.79 -15.04 15.35
N VAL A 133 -18.48 -15.66 14.38
CA VAL A 133 -19.78 -16.28 14.68
C VAL A 133 -19.44 -17.54 15.45
N MET A 134 -19.38 -17.43 16.78
CA MET A 134 -19.46 -18.63 17.62
C MET A 134 -20.93 -19.01 17.65
N GLN A 135 -21.29 -20.13 17.03
CA GLN A 135 -22.56 -20.76 17.36
C GLN A 135 -22.46 -21.21 18.82
N PRO A 136 -23.31 -20.72 19.73
CA PRO A 136 -23.32 -21.23 21.08
C PRO A 136 -23.94 -22.63 21.02
N THR A 137 -23.08 -23.63 20.96
CA THR A 137 -23.49 -25.00 21.29
C THR A 137 -23.87 -25.01 22.77
N SER A 138 -24.93 -25.72 23.13
CA SER A 138 -25.60 -25.67 24.46
C SER A 138 -24.65 -25.86 25.67
N HIS A 139 -23.53 -26.56 25.48
CA HIS A 139 -22.49 -26.80 26.47
C HIS A 139 -21.61 -25.58 26.82
N LEU A 140 -21.71 -24.48 26.08
CA LEU A 140 -20.91 -23.28 26.32
C LEU A 140 -21.57 -22.28 27.28
N SER A 141 -22.82 -22.48 27.69
CA SER A 141 -23.54 -21.58 28.58
C SER A 141 -22.85 -21.38 29.93
N TRP A 142 -22.41 -22.47 30.57
CA TRP A 142 -21.67 -22.43 31.84
C TRP A 142 -20.24 -21.87 31.70
N PRO A 143 -19.41 -22.29 30.73
CA PRO A 143 -18.10 -21.67 30.51
C PRO A 143 -18.17 -20.16 30.18
N LEU A 144 -19.20 -19.73 29.44
CA LEU A 144 -19.40 -18.33 29.08
C LEU A 144 -19.78 -17.45 30.27
N SER A 145 -20.42 -18.00 31.32
CA SER A 145 -20.78 -17.22 32.52
C SER A 145 -19.57 -16.76 33.33
N HIS A 146 -18.41 -17.39 33.12
CA HIS A 146 -17.14 -17.06 33.79
C HIS A 146 -16.32 -16.00 33.03
N ILE A 147 -16.85 -15.51 31.90
CA ILE A 147 -16.27 -14.41 31.14
C ILE A 147 -16.98 -13.12 31.55
N HIS A 148 -16.24 -12.18 32.11
CA HIS A 148 -16.76 -10.86 32.48
C HIS A 148 -16.05 -9.76 31.70
N ASP A 149 -16.80 -8.73 31.31
CA ASP A 149 -16.24 -7.53 30.67
C ASP A 149 -15.87 -6.51 31.76
N VAL A 150 -14.57 -6.27 31.97
CA VAL A 150 -14.05 -5.19 32.84
C VAL A 150 -13.42 -4.15 31.92
N GLU A 151 -13.94 -2.91 31.96
CA GLU A 151 -13.49 -1.80 31.10
C GLU A 151 -13.47 -2.12 29.58
N GLY A 152 -14.29 -3.10 29.15
CA GLY A 152 -14.40 -3.55 27.77
C GLY A 152 -13.27 -4.48 27.29
N ALA A 153 -12.44 -4.96 28.22
CA ALA A 153 -11.61 -6.14 28.06
C ALA A 153 -12.33 -7.36 28.68
N LYS A 154 -12.23 -8.50 28.00
CA LYS A 154 -12.82 -9.75 28.47
C LYS A 154 -11.84 -10.44 29.40
N HIS A 155 -12.25 -10.65 30.65
CA HIS A 155 -11.50 -11.39 31.64
C HIS A 155 -12.16 -12.74 31.90
N PHE A 156 -11.34 -13.77 32.05
CA PHE A 156 -11.79 -15.10 32.43
C PHE A 156 -11.50 -15.31 33.91
N THR A 157 -12.52 -15.61 34.69
CA THR A 157 -12.36 -15.98 36.10
C THR A 157 -11.79 -17.40 36.15
N PRO A 158 -10.64 -17.64 36.82
CA PRO A 158 -10.06 -18.98 36.90
C PRO A 158 -11.04 -19.95 37.58
N MET A 159 -11.35 -21.06 36.91
CA MET A 159 -12.28 -22.11 37.38
C MET A 159 -11.57 -23.18 38.24
N GLN A 160 -10.44 -22.86 38.86
CA GLN A 160 -9.61 -23.84 39.58
C GLN A 160 -10.32 -24.44 40.80
N ASP A 161 -11.31 -23.70 41.34
CA ASP A 161 -12.09 -24.08 42.53
C ASP A 161 -13.56 -24.42 42.21
N VAL A 162 -13.93 -24.56 40.92
CA VAL A 162 -15.32 -24.77 40.49
C VAL A 162 -15.46 -26.15 39.82
N VAL A 163 -16.23 -27.04 40.43
CA VAL A 163 -16.61 -28.34 39.84
C VAL A 163 -17.96 -28.20 39.14
N HIS A 164 -17.99 -28.41 37.83
CA HIS A 164 -19.25 -28.52 37.10
C HIS A 164 -19.80 -29.93 37.24
N VAL A 165 -20.96 -30.05 37.90
CA VAL A 165 -21.72 -31.28 37.97
C VAL A 165 -22.81 -31.18 36.92
N ASP A 166 -22.67 -31.97 35.85
CA ASP A 166 -23.69 -32.12 34.83
C ASP A 166 -24.73 -33.12 35.38
N GLU A 167 -25.92 -32.62 35.74
CA GLU A 167 -27.01 -33.50 36.18
C GLU A 167 -27.52 -34.29 34.97
N LYS A 168 -27.61 -35.62 35.15
CA LYS A 168 -27.97 -36.59 34.12
C LYS A 168 -29.46 -36.89 34.10
#